data_AF-A0A6B0T3N0-F1
#
_entry.id   AF-A0A6B0T3N0-F1
#
_cell.length_a   1.000
_cell.length_b   1.000
_cell.length_c   1.000
_cell.angle_alpha   90.00
_cell.angle_beta   90.00
_cell.angle_gamma   90.00
#
_symmetry.space_group_name_H-M   'P 1'
#
loop_
_entity.id
_entity.type
_entity.pdbx_description
1 polymer ?
#
loop_
_entity_poly.entity_id
_entity_poly.type
_entity_poly.pdbx_seq_one_letter_code
_entity_poly.pdbx_strand_id
1 'polypeptide(L)'
;MHELTLAQRLLDRALCVADEYDAAEIETLTVEVGTATHIAPRQLRFCLEAVAEGTKAAAATVEFERVRARGTCDCGWCGTLTTLSDAGQRAPSVRCPSCGERVSLTAGRECRLRSIEVPDPADSETISTHT
;
A
#
# COMPACT_ATOMS: atom_id res chain seq x y z
N MET A 1 4.96 13.97 -10.51
CA MET A 1 3.71 13.20 -10.31
C MET A 1 3.80 12.55 -8.94
N HIS A 2 2.83 12.76 -8.05
CA HIS A 2 2.90 12.33 -6.63
C HIS A 2 2.94 10.80 -6.49
N GLU A 3 2.12 10.11 -7.29
CA GLU A 3 1.96 8.65 -7.32
C GLU A 3 3.19 7.94 -7.88
N LEU A 4 3.87 8.52 -8.88
CA LEU A 4 5.10 7.96 -9.43
C LEU A 4 6.24 7.91 -8.41
N THR A 5 6.41 8.99 -7.63
CA THR A 5 7.41 9.00 -6.55
C THR A 5 7.08 8.01 -5.45
N LEU A 6 5.80 7.79 -5.15
CA LEU A 6 5.37 6.75 -4.20
C LEU A 6 5.64 5.35 -4.75
N ALA A 7 5.30 5.09 -6.02
CA ALA A 7 5.56 3.83 -6.69
C ALA A 7 7.06 3.47 -6.66
N GLN A 8 7.93 4.43 -6.99
CA GLN A 8 9.38 4.21 -6.94
C GLN A 8 9.85 3.81 -5.54
N ARG A 9 9.43 4.54 -4.50
CA ARG A 9 9.82 4.24 -3.11
C ARG A 9 9.32 2.87 -2.64
N LEU A 10 8.12 2.47 -3.06
CA LEU A 10 7.57 1.15 -2.74
C LEU A 10 8.35 0.05 -3.44
N LEU A 11 8.65 0.23 -4.72
CA LEU A 11 9.46 -0.71 -5.50
C LEU A 11 10.87 -0.83 -4.93
N ASP A 12 11.55 0.28 -4.66
CA ASP A 12 12.90 0.29 -4.08
C ASP A 12 12.94 -0.51 -2.76
N ARG A 13 11.93 -0.33 -1.90
CA ARG A 13 11.83 -1.10 -0.66
C ARG A 13 11.55 -2.58 -0.92
N ALA A 14 10.69 -2.92 -1.89
CA ALA A 14 10.39 -4.30 -2.23
C ALA A 14 11.62 -5.03 -2.78
N LEU A 15 12.37 -4.40 -3.68
CA LEU A 15 13.62 -4.94 -4.23
C LEU A 15 14.68 -5.13 -3.13
N CYS A 16 14.85 -4.15 -2.24
CA CYS A 16 15.74 -4.27 -1.09
C CYS A 16 15.39 -5.48 -0.23
N VAL A 17 14.10 -5.70 0.06
CA VAL A 17 13.67 -6.88 0.83
C VAL A 17 13.89 -8.16 0.03
N ALA A 18 13.59 -8.20 -1.26
CA ALA A 18 13.87 -9.39 -2.09
C ALA A 18 15.37 -9.74 -2.12
N ASP A 19 16.25 -8.74 -2.17
CA ASP A 19 17.70 -8.93 -2.09
C ASP A 19 18.15 -9.45 -0.72
N GLU A 20 17.56 -8.97 0.38
CA GLU A 20 17.83 -9.47 1.75
C GLU A 20 17.51 -10.97 1.91
N TYR A 21 16.65 -11.52 1.05
CA TYR A 21 16.22 -12.93 1.06
C TYR A 21 16.73 -13.74 -0.15
N ASP A 22 17.68 -13.19 -0.92
CA ASP A 22 18.23 -13.81 -2.13
C ASP A 22 17.16 -14.25 -3.16
N ALA A 23 16.00 -13.59 -3.16
CA ALA A 23 14.91 -13.92 -4.07
C ALA A 23 15.23 -13.46 -5.50
N ALA A 24 15.03 -14.35 -6.49
CA ALA A 24 15.23 -14.03 -7.89
C ALA A 24 14.12 -13.13 -8.46
N GLU A 25 12.90 -13.29 -7.95
CA GLU A 25 11.71 -12.58 -8.38
C GLU A 25 10.72 -12.38 -7.23
N ILE A 26 9.77 -11.47 -7.42
CA ILE A 26 8.66 -11.19 -6.51
C ILE A 26 7.37 -11.61 -7.21
N GLU A 27 6.59 -12.50 -6.60
CA GLU A 27 5.31 -12.98 -7.12
C GLU A 27 4.17 -12.03 -6.77
N THR A 28 4.14 -11.54 -5.53
CA THR A 28 3.09 -10.64 -5.04
C THR A 28 3.70 -9.46 -4.29
N LEU A 29 3.18 -8.26 -4.55
CA LEU A 29 3.53 -7.03 -3.82
C LEU A 29 2.26 -6.45 -3.20
N THR A 30 2.12 -6.55 -1.88
CA THR A 30 0.96 -6.05 -1.15
C THR A 30 1.22 -4.66 -0.60
N VAL A 31 0.39 -3.68 -0.98
CA VAL A 31 0.48 -2.29 -0.53
C VAL A 31 -0.74 -1.92 0.32
N GLU A 32 -0.49 -1.40 1.52
CA GLU A 32 -1.54 -0.77 2.32
C GLU A 32 -1.76 0.67 1.86
N VAL A 33 -3.00 1.04 1.56
CA VAL A 33 -3.40 2.40 1.20
C VAL A 33 -4.56 2.83 2.10
N GLY A 34 -4.31 3.84 2.91
CA GLY A 34 -5.26 4.39 3.85
C GLY A 34 -6.41 5.17 3.19
N THR A 35 -7.60 5.10 3.79
CA THR A 35 -8.80 5.77 3.26
C THR A 35 -8.82 7.29 3.46
N ALA A 36 -7.93 7.83 4.29
CA ALA A 36 -7.71 9.26 4.46
C ALA A 36 -6.58 9.82 3.57
N THR A 37 -6.09 9.00 2.62
CA THR A 37 -5.16 9.46 1.57
C THR A 37 -5.95 9.85 0.31
N HIS A 38 -5.35 10.70 -0.53
CA HIS A 38 -5.89 11.03 -1.86
C HIS A 38 -5.35 10.11 -2.95
N ILE A 39 -4.70 9.00 -2.56
CA ILE A 39 -4.04 8.09 -3.48
C ILE A 39 -5.10 7.19 -4.10
N ALA A 40 -5.19 7.21 -5.43
CA ALA A 40 -6.02 6.28 -6.18
C ALA A 40 -5.24 4.97 -6.42
N PRO A 41 -5.68 3.81 -5.88
CA PRO A 41 -4.98 2.53 -6.06
C PRO A 41 -4.76 2.16 -7.52
N ARG A 42 -5.71 2.50 -8.41
CA ARG A 42 -5.57 2.28 -9.86
C ARG A 42 -4.41 3.07 -10.47
N GLN A 43 -4.19 4.31 -10.05
CA GLN A 43 -3.09 5.13 -10.56
C GLN A 43 -1.76 4.66 -9.97
N LEU A 44 -1.73 4.33 -8.68
CA LEU A 44 -0.55 3.77 -8.04
C LEU A 44 -0.13 2.44 -8.67
N ARG A 45 -1.09 1.56 -8.99
CA ARG A 45 -0.86 0.32 -9.74
C ARG A 45 -0.15 0.59 -11.06
N PHE A 46 -0.72 1.47 -11.88
CA PHE A 46 -0.16 1.83 -13.18
C PHE A 46 1.28 2.36 -13.05
N CYS A 47 1.53 3.24 -12.07
CA CYS A 47 2.88 3.73 -11.82
C CYS A 47 3.83 2.61 -11.36
N LEU A 48 3.39 1.70 -10.48
CA LEU A 48 4.18 0.55 -10.03
C LEU A 48 4.55 -0.38 -11.19
N GLU A 49 3.58 -0.77 -12.00
CA GLU A 49 3.81 -1.61 -13.19
C GLU A 49 4.80 -0.95 -14.15
N ALA A 50 4.69 0.37 -14.36
CA ALA A 50 5.61 1.11 -15.24
C ALA A 50 7.05 1.20 -14.69
N VAL A 51 7.23 1.34 -13.37
CA VAL A 51 8.60 1.41 -12.79
C VAL A 51 9.20 0.03 -12.50
N ALA A 52 8.38 -1.02 -12.44
CA ALA A 52 8.84 -2.38 -12.15
C ALA A 52 9.46 -3.08 -13.37
N GLU A 53 9.28 -2.56 -14.58
CA GLU A 53 9.85 -3.12 -15.80
C GLU A 53 11.39 -3.30 -15.68
N GLY A 54 11.87 -4.50 -16.01
CA GLY A 54 13.30 -4.82 -15.90
C GLY A 54 13.81 -5.07 -14.47
N THR A 55 12.92 -5.18 -13.48
CA THR A 55 13.27 -5.50 -12.08
C THR A 55 12.74 -6.87 -11.67
N LYS A 56 13.13 -7.32 -10.46
CA LYS A 56 12.59 -8.55 -9.84
C LYS A 56 11.07 -8.54 -9.64
N ALA A 57 10.44 -7.37 -9.69
CA ALA A 57 8.98 -7.20 -9.55
C ALA A 57 8.24 -7.06 -10.89
N ALA A 58 8.90 -7.25 -12.04
CA ALA A 58 8.30 -6.99 -13.35
C ALA A 58 7.02 -7.81 -13.63
N ALA A 59 6.95 -9.03 -13.10
CA ALA A 59 5.79 -9.93 -13.21
C ALA A 59 4.92 -9.98 -11.95
N ALA A 60 5.23 -9.16 -10.94
CA ALA A 60 4.56 -9.23 -9.65
C ALA A 60 3.08 -8.84 -9.73
N THR A 61 2.22 -9.62 -9.09
CA THR A 61 0.84 -9.23 -8.82
C THR A 61 0.83 -8.14 -7.75
N VAL A 62 0.37 -6.94 -8.10
CA VAL A 62 0.20 -5.86 -7.11
C VAL A 62 -1.16 -6.02 -6.42
N GLU A 63 -1.18 -6.11 -5.10
CA GLU A 63 -2.39 -6.14 -4.30
C GLU A 63 -2.52 -4.90 -3.43
N PHE A 64 -3.75 -4.44 -3.21
CA PHE A 64 -4.02 -3.26 -2.38
C PHE A 64 -4.94 -3.60 -1.22
N GLU A 65 -4.48 -3.30 -0.02
CA GLU A 65 -5.29 -3.37 1.19
C GLU A 65 -5.70 -1.99 1.66
N ARG A 66 -6.98 -1.84 2.03
CA ARG A 66 -7.52 -0.55 2.47
C ARG A 66 -7.46 -0.43 3.98
N VAL A 67 -6.65 0.51 4.47
CA VAL A 67 -6.60 0.84 5.90
C VAL A 67 -7.67 1.86 6.21
N ARG A 68 -8.70 1.46 6.95
CA ARG A 68 -9.79 2.36 7.35
C ARG A 68 -9.25 3.45 8.27
N ALA A 69 -9.69 4.67 8.02
CA ALA A 69 -9.34 5.77 8.89
C ALA A 69 -9.95 5.62 10.28
N ARG A 70 -9.10 5.87 11.27
CA ARG A 70 -9.47 5.88 12.68
C ARG A 70 -8.97 7.16 13.30
N GLY A 71 -9.63 7.59 14.36
CA GLY A 71 -9.18 8.74 15.10
C GLY A 71 -9.59 8.72 16.56
N THR A 72 -9.01 9.65 17.30
CA THR A 72 -9.24 9.87 18.72
C THR A 72 -9.57 11.34 18.97
N CYS A 73 -10.24 11.61 20.09
CA CYS A 73 -10.55 12.95 20.54
C CYS A 73 -10.22 13.08 22.04
N ASP A 74 -9.89 14.29 22.49
CA ASP A 74 -9.50 14.57 23.87
C ASP A 74 -10.63 14.30 24.88
N CYS A 75 -11.89 14.23 24.43
CA CYS A 75 -13.02 13.81 25.27
C CYS A 75 -13.06 12.30 25.56
N GLY A 76 -12.11 11.52 25.04
CA GLY A 76 -12.01 10.06 25.22
C GLY A 76 -12.66 9.25 24.10
N TRP A 77 -13.25 9.89 23.09
CA TRP A 77 -13.81 9.17 21.95
C TRP A 77 -12.72 8.56 21.06
N CYS A 78 -12.91 7.31 20.61
CA CYS A 78 -12.08 6.62 19.64
C CYS A 78 -12.98 5.82 18.69
N GLY A 79 -12.71 5.87 17.39
CA GLY A 79 -13.53 5.13 16.44
C GLY A 79 -13.07 5.19 14.98
N THR A 80 -13.78 4.45 14.14
CA THR A 80 -13.63 4.48 12.69
C THR A 80 -14.33 5.71 12.12
N LEU A 81 -13.70 6.36 11.15
CA LEU A 81 -14.27 7.50 10.44
C LEU A 81 -15.00 7.01 9.20
N THR A 82 -16.32 7.13 9.20
CA THR A 82 -17.21 6.63 8.14
C THR A 82 -17.37 7.62 6.98
N THR A 83 -17.23 8.93 7.23
CA THR A 83 -17.30 9.99 6.21
C THR A 83 -15.95 10.69 6.10
N LEU A 84 -15.15 10.23 5.14
CA LEU A 84 -14.02 10.99 4.60
C LEU A 84 -14.24 11.40 3.14
N SER A 85 -15.35 10.96 2.57
CA SER A 85 -15.79 11.24 1.22
C SER A 85 -16.15 12.73 1.09
N ASP A 86 -15.52 13.39 0.13
CA ASP A 86 -15.91 14.68 -0.47
C ASP A 86 -15.53 15.98 0.25
N ALA A 87 -14.56 15.97 1.17
CA ALA A 87 -13.87 17.21 1.53
C ALA A 87 -12.78 17.53 0.48
N GLY A 88 -13.19 18.08 -0.67
CA GLY A 88 -12.26 18.50 -1.72
C GLY A 88 -11.11 19.37 -1.18
N GLN A 89 -9.87 19.04 -1.56
CA GLN A 89 -8.60 19.79 -1.38
C GLN A 89 -8.25 20.31 0.03
N ARG A 90 -9.12 20.17 1.03
CA ARG A 90 -8.92 20.61 2.42
C ARG A 90 -9.24 19.43 3.31
N ALA A 91 -8.27 19.05 4.14
CA ALA A 91 -8.39 17.93 5.06
C ALA A 91 -9.79 17.90 5.70
N PRO A 92 -10.50 16.76 5.70
CA PRO A 92 -11.83 16.70 6.29
C PRO A 92 -11.72 17.20 7.72
N SER A 93 -12.45 18.26 8.05
CA SER A 93 -12.62 18.69 9.43
C SER A 93 -13.51 17.67 10.12
N VAL A 94 -12.93 16.50 10.40
CA VAL A 94 -13.59 15.40 11.07
C VAL A 94 -13.88 15.86 12.50
N ARG A 95 -15.17 15.95 12.80
CA ARG A 95 -15.70 16.34 14.11
C ARG A 95 -15.97 15.08 14.90
N CYS A 96 -15.68 15.11 16.19
CA CYS A 96 -15.98 14.04 17.11
C CYS A 96 -17.52 13.92 17.22
N PRO A 97 -18.11 12.72 17.02
CA PRO A 97 -19.55 12.56 17.16
C PRO A 97 -20.03 12.70 18.61
N SER A 98 -19.13 12.62 19.60
CA SER A 98 -19.46 12.73 21.02
C SER A 98 -19.48 14.16 21.55
N CYS A 99 -18.56 15.02 21.11
CA CYS A 99 -18.42 16.39 21.66
C CYS A 99 -18.30 17.50 20.60
N GLY A 100 -18.23 17.15 19.31
CA GLY A 100 -18.07 18.12 18.22
C GLY A 100 -16.66 18.65 18.02
N GLU A 101 -15.70 18.34 18.89
CA GLU A 101 -14.31 18.80 18.76
C GLU A 101 -13.56 18.11 17.61
N ARG A 102 -12.37 18.61 17.29
CA ARG A 102 -11.53 18.03 16.24
C ARG A 102 -11.08 16.61 16.61
N VAL A 103 -11.13 15.70 15.63
CA VAL A 103 -10.55 14.36 15.73
C VAL A 103 -9.11 14.34 15.23
N SER A 104 -8.23 13.70 15.98
CA SER A 104 -6.86 13.37 15.59
C SER A 104 -6.84 12.00 14.91
N LEU A 105 -6.37 11.96 13.65
CA LEU A 105 -6.23 10.70 12.90
C LEU A 105 -5.13 9.82 13.51
N THR A 106 -5.47 8.57 13.79
CA THR A 106 -4.54 7.53 14.29
C THR A 106 -4.27 6.43 13.26
N ALA A 107 -5.13 6.28 12.26
CA ALA A 107 -4.93 5.38 11.11
C ALA A 107 -5.62 5.93 9.85
N GLY A 108 -5.35 5.33 8.70
CA GLY A 108 -5.93 5.68 7.40
C GLY A 108 -5.09 6.64 6.57
N ARG A 109 -3.88 6.99 7.01
CA ARG A 109 -2.93 7.85 6.28
C ARG A 109 -1.78 7.07 5.64
N GLU A 110 -1.87 5.74 5.66
CA GLU A 110 -0.81 4.84 5.23
C GLU A 110 -0.71 4.80 3.70
N CYS A 111 0.52 4.74 3.20
CA CYS A 111 0.84 4.24 1.87
C CYS A 111 2.19 3.56 2.01
N ARG A 112 2.18 2.23 2.17
CA ARG A 112 3.39 1.48 2.52
C ARG A 112 3.33 0.05 1.99
N LEU A 113 4.52 -0.51 1.74
CA LEU A 113 4.69 -1.93 1.48
C LEU A 113 4.33 -2.71 2.74
N ARG A 114 3.39 -3.64 2.62
CA ARG A 114 2.94 -4.51 3.71
C ARG A 114 3.73 -5.82 3.71
N SER A 115 3.83 -6.43 2.54
CA SER A 115 4.47 -7.73 2.33
C SER A 115 4.90 -7.86 0.87
N ILE A 116 5.88 -8.75 0.66
CA ILE A 116 6.17 -9.35 -0.64
C ILE A 116 6.08 -10.86 -0.49
N GLU A 117 5.66 -11.54 -1.55
CA GLU A 117 5.71 -12.99 -1.69
C GLU A 117 6.73 -13.31 -2.77
N VAL A 118 7.50 -14.37 -2.54
CA VAL A 118 8.58 -14.82 -3.43
C VAL A 118 8.40 -16.32 -3.64
N PRO A 119 8.84 -16.89 -4.78
CA PRO A 119 8.65 -18.30 -5.06
C PRO A 119 9.31 -19.19 -4.00
N ASP A 120 8.69 -20.33 -3.70
CA ASP A 120 9.31 -21.33 -2.84
C ASP A 120 10.51 -21.95 -3.58
N PRO A 121 11.71 -22.02 -2.98
CA PRO A 121 12.87 -22.64 -3.61
C PRO A 121 12.65 -24.11 -4.03
N ALA A 122 11.62 -24.79 -3.52
CA ALA A 122 11.28 -26.17 -3.89
C ALA A 122 10.57 -26.33 -5.26
N ASP A 123 10.07 -25.26 -5.88
CA ASP A 123 9.28 -25.35 -7.11
C ASP A 123 10.10 -25.22 -8.42
N SER A 124 11.43 -25.06 -8.32
CA SER A 124 12.30 -24.83 -9.49
C SER A 124 12.86 -26.11 -10.14
N GLU A 125 12.48 -27.32 -9.70
CA GLU A 125 12.90 -28.60 -10.30
C GLU A 125 11.77 -29.28 -11.07
N THR A 126 11.39 -28.76 -12.24
CA THR A 126 10.84 -29.64 -13.31
C THR A 126 11.20 -29.12 -14.70
N ILE A 127 12.48 -29.21 -15.06
CA ILE A 127 12.87 -29.29 -16.48
C ILE A 127 12.84 -30.77 -16.86
N SER A 128 11.66 -31.29 -17.19
CA SER A 128 11.57 -32.55 -17.94
C SER A 128 12.01 -32.29 -19.37
N THR A 129 13.28 -32.60 -19.62
CA THR A 129 13.82 -32.73 -20.97
C THR A 129 13.21 -33.99 -21.59
N HIS A 130 12.44 -33.87 -22.68
CA HIS A 130 12.15 -35.00 -23.54
C HIS A 130 12.57 -34.71 -24.97
N THR A 131 13.56 -35.50 -25.38
CA THR A 131 14.03 -35.79 -26.74
C THR A 131 12.89 -36.22 -27.66
#